data_AF-A0A327KF82-F1
#
_entry.id   AF-A0A327KF82-F1
#
_cell.length_a   1.000
_cell.length_b   1.000
_cell.length_c   1.000
_cell.angle_alpha   90.00
_cell.angle_beta   90.00
_cell.angle_gamma   90.00
#
_symmetry.space_group_name_H-M   'P 1'
#
loop_
_entity.id
_entity.type
_entity.pdbx_description
1 polymer ?
#
loop_
_entity_poly.entity_id
_entity_poly.type
_entity_poly.pdbx_seq_one_letter_code
_entity_poly.pdbx_strand_id
1 'polypeptide(L)'
;MAVLVRAFAVAGALACGLVPTIATAQTDLAAGKSPAQMFSSDCAACHRSASGLSRGKDPGTVARFLREHYTSNPNNAGALAGYLAGDR
;
A
#
# COMPACT_ATOMS: atom_id res chain seq x y z
N MET A 1 34.14 40.37 -11.96
CA MET A 1 33.20 39.52 -12.75
C MET A 1 33.25 38.03 -12.37
N ALA A 2 34.40 37.44 -12.01
CA ALA A 2 34.48 36.02 -11.59
C ALA A 2 33.85 35.69 -10.22
N VAL A 3 33.69 36.67 -9.31
CA VAL A 3 33.08 36.45 -7.98
C VAL A 3 31.54 36.40 -8.05
N LEU A 4 30.91 37.17 -8.95
CA LEU A 4 29.47 37.11 -9.18
C LEU A 4 29.04 35.79 -9.82
N VAL A 5 29.83 35.24 -10.76
CA VAL A 5 29.54 33.94 -11.41
C VAL A 5 29.52 32.77 -10.41
N ARG A 6 30.33 32.83 -9.34
CA ARG A 6 30.39 31.78 -8.31
C ARG A 6 29.19 31.80 -7.35
N ALA A 7 28.64 32.98 -7.05
CA ALA A 7 27.46 33.09 -6.18
C ALA A 7 26.20 32.56 -6.87
N PHE A 8 26.06 32.79 -8.18
CA PHE A 8 24.94 32.23 -8.96
C PHE A 8 25.04 30.70 -9.15
N ALA A 9 26.25 30.14 -9.19
CA ALA A 9 26.44 28.68 -9.30
C ALA A 9 26.00 27.92 -8.03
N VAL A 10 26.15 28.50 -6.84
CA VAL A 10 25.72 27.87 -5.57
C VAL A 10 24.23 28.08 -5.31
N ALA A 11 23.66 29.22 -5.74
CA ALA A 11 22.23 29.48 -5.61
C ALA A 11 21.36 28.65 -6.59
N GLY A 12 21.89 28.27 -7.76
CA GLY A 12 21.18 27.41 -8.72
C GLY A 12 21.16 25.92 -8.35
N ALA A 13 22.18 25.43 -7.63
CA ALA A 13 22.29 24.01 -7.27
C ALA A 13 21.35 23.59 -6.12
N LEU A 14 20.89 24.54 -5.30
CA LEU A 14 20.03 24.26 -4.14
C LEU A 14 18.52 24.34 -4.46
N ALA A 15 18.14 24.73 -5.67
CA ALA A 15 16.75 24.93 -6.08
C ALA A 15 16.11 23.72 -6.79
N CYS A 16 16.86 22.65 -7.07
CA CYS A 16 16.35 21.46 -7.79
C CYS A 16 15.54 20.46 -6.93
N GLY A 17 15.27 20.76 -5.66
CA GLY A 17 14.77 19.76 -4.69
C GLY A 17 13.27 19.79 -4.38
N LEU A 18 12.53 20.84 -4.72
CA LEU A 18 11.14 21.01 -4.27
C LEU A 18 10.15 21.03 -5.43
N VAL A 19 10.09 19.94 -6.20
CA VAL A 19 8.92 19.68 -7.04
C VAL A 19 7.85 19.08 -6.12
N PRO A 20 6.73 19.76 -5.82
CA PRO A 20 5.64 19.14 -5.09
C PRO A 20 5.12 17.98 -5.94
N THR A 21 5.34 16.75 -5.47
CA THR A 21 4.73 15.58 -6.08
C THR A 21 3.23 15.69 -5.86
N ILE A 22 2.49 15.99 -6.92
CA ILE A 22 1.05 15.81 -6.95
C ILE A 22 0.79 14.33 -6.67
N ALA A 23 0.31 14.02 -5.47
CA ALA A 23 -0.06 12.67 -5.07
C ALA A 23 -1.28 12.25 -5.90
N THR A 24 -1.05 11.54 -6.99
CA THR A 24 -2.12 10.89 -7.74
C THR A 24 -2.67 9.77 -6.87
N ALA A 25 -3.99 9.72 -6.67
CA ALA A 25 -4.62 8.62 -5.98
C ALA A 25 -4.22 7.29 -6.64
N GLN A 26 -3.68 6.35 -5.85
CA GLN A 26 -3.39 5.01 -6.35
C GLN A 26 -4.70 4.30 -6.67
N THR A 27 -4.73 3.57 -7.79
CA THR A 27 -5.90 2.79 -8.18
C THR A 27 -6.18 1.71 -7.14
N ASP A 28 -7.39 1.68 -6.60
CA ASP A 28 -7.83 0.61 -5.70
C ASP A 28 -8.18 -0.64 -6.53
N LEU A 29 -7.23 -1.57 -6.58
CA LEU A 29 -7.37 -2.85 -7.28
C LEU A 29 -8.42 -3.79 -6.63
N ALA A 30 -8.86 -3.48 -5.42
CA ALA A 30 -9.90 -4.22 -4.71
C ALA A 30 -11.28 -3.55 -4.81
N ALA A 31 -11.39 -2.40 -5.49
CA ALA A 31 -12.67 -1.72 -5.68
C ALA A 31 -13.72 -2.66 -6.29
N GLY A 32 -14.86 -2.78 -5.62
CA GLY A 32 -15.99 -3.60 -6.05
C GLY A 32 -15.79 -5.12 -5.88
N LYS A 33 -14.67 -5.59 -5.32
CA LYS A 33 -14.47 -7.02 -5.04
C LYS A 33 -15.02 -7.38 -3.65
N SER A 34 -15.63 -8.55 -3.54
CA SER A 34 -15.88 -9.19 -2.25
C SER A 34 -14.57 -9.70 -1.61
N PRO A 35 -14.54 -9.95 -0.29
CA PRO A 35 -13.35 -10.51 0.36
C PRO A 35 -12.88 -11.85 -0.26
N ALA A 36 -13.81 -12.71 -0.68
CA ALA A 36 -13.48 -13.95 -1.38
C ALA A 36 -12.85 -13.70 -2.75
N GLN A 37 -13.34 -12.71 -3.49
CA GLN A 37 -12.75 -12.31 -4.78
C GLN A 37 -11.36 -11.70 -4.60
N MET A 38 -11.15 -10.90 -3.56
CA MET A 38 -9.83 -10.37 -3.20
C MET A 38 -8.85 -11.50 -2.88
N PHE A 39 -9.24 -12.47 -2.05
CA PHE A 39 -8.39 -13.63 -1.76
C PHE A 39 -8.05 -14.40 -3.05
N SER A 40 -9.04 -14.63 -3.90
CA SER A 40 -8.86 -15.36 -5.16
C SER A 40 -7.92 -14.64 -6.13
N SER A 41 -7.93 -13.31 -6.21
CA SER A 41 -7.07 -12.56 -7.13
C SER A 41 -5.66 -12.34 -6.58
N ASP A 42 -5.53 -12.15 -5.27
CA ASP A 42 -4.30 -11.58 -4.69
C ASP A 42 -3.51 -12.58 -3.83
N CYS A 43 -4.15 -13.65 -3.34
CA CYS A 43 -3.52 -14.58 -2.38
C CYS A 43 -3.47 -16.03 -2.89
N ALA A 44 -4.47 -16.45 -3.68
CA ALA A 44 -4.67 -17.86 -4.03
C ALA A 44 -3.55 -18.49 -4.88
N ALA A 45 -2.72 -17.68 -5.53
CA ALA A 45 -1.55 -18.15 -6.27
C ALA A 45 -0.49 -18.81 -5.35
N CYS A 46 -0.39 -18.32 -4.10
CA CYS A 46 0.60 -18.79 -3.12
C CYS A 46 -0.04 -19.52 -1.93
N HIS A 47 -1.30 -19.21 -1.61
CA HIS A 47 -2.01 -19.75 -0.46
C HIS A 47 -3.18 -20.62 -0.88
N ARG A 48 -3.16 -21.89 -0.46
CA ARG A 48 -4.23 -22.84 -0.80
C ARG A 48 -5.57 -22.54 -0.13
N SER A 49 -5.58 -21.81 0.99
CA SER A 49 -6.83 -21.46 1.70
C SER A 49 -6.67 -20.20 2.55
N ALA A 50 -7.80 -19.52 2.76
CA ALA A 50 -7.92 -18.36 3.64
C ALA A 50 -7.45 -18.65 5.07
N SER A 51 -7.93 -19.74 5.66
CA SER A 51 -7.56 -20.17 7.02
C SER A 51 -6.08 -20.54 7.16
N GLY A 52 -5.43 -20.95 6.06
CA GLY A 52 -3.99 -21.22 6.05
C GLY A 52 -3.15 -19.94 6.09
N LEU A 53 -3.63 -18.85 5.49
CA LEU A 53 -2.96 -17.56 5.46
C LEU A 53 -2.96 -16.86 6.84
N SER A 54 -4.07 -16.93 7.58
CA SER A 54 -4.24 -16.27 8.89
C SER A 54 -3.87 -17.14 10.09
N ARG A 55 -3.47 -18.40 9.89
CA ARG A 55 -3.30 -19.37 10.98
C ARG A 55 -2.39 -18.85 12.09
N GLY A 56 -2.92 -18.84 13.32
CA GLY A 56 -2.18 -18.43 14.52
C GLY A 56 -1.92 -16.92 14.62
N LYS A 57 -2.60 -16.09 13.82
CA LYS A 57 -2.53 -14.64 13.91
C LYS A 57 -3.88 -14.06 14.32
N ASP A 58 -3.84 -13.02 15.15
CA ASP A 58 -5.00 -12.22 15.49
C ASP A 58 -5.48 -11.39 14.27
N PRO A 59 -6.80 -11.20 14.08
CA PRO A 59 -7.35 -10.45 12.94
C PRO A 59 -6.80 -9.02 12.80
N GLY A 60 -6.51 -8.32 13.91
CA GLY A 60 -5.93 -6.98 13.88
C GLY A 60 -4.49 -6.97 13.36
N THR A 61 -3.71 -8.01 13.69
CA THR A 61 -2.36 -8.21 13.14
C THR A 61 -2.41 -8.49 11.64
N VAL A 62 -3.36 -9.31 11.19
CA VAL A 62 -3.56 -9.61 9.77
C VAL A 62 -4.01 -8.36 9.01
N ALA A 63 -4.96 -7.58 9.53
CA ALA A 63 -5.40 -6.34 8.90
C ALA A 63 -4.25 -5.34 8.74
N ARG A 64 -3.36 -5.22 9.75
CA ARG A 64 -2.15 -4.39 9.65
C ARG A 64 -1.21 -4.91 8.56
N PHE A 65 -0.94 -6.21 8.52
CA PHE A 65 -0.11 -6.82 7.48
C PHE A 65 -0.67 -6.58 6.06
N LEU A 66 -1.98 -6.76 5.88
CA LEU A 66 -2.64 -6.49 4.60
C LEU A 66 -2.52 -5.03 4.19
N ARG A 67 -2.58 -4.10 5.16
CA ARG A 67 -2.36 -2.68 4.93
C ARG A 67 -0.96 -2.33 4.43
N GLU A 68 0.02 -3.05 4.92
CA GLU A 68 1.44 -2.79 4.63
C GLU A 68 1.89 -3.47 3.33
N HIS A 69 1.21 -4.55 2.91
CA HIS A 69 1.71 -5.40 1.82
C HIS A 69 0.76 -5.64 0.65
N TYR A 70 -0.56 -5.45 0.81
CA TYR A 70 -1.54 -5.84 -0.21
C TYR A 70 -2.54 -4.74 -0.59
N THR A 71 -3.02 -3.93 0.36
CA THR A 71 -3.94 -2.83 0.06
C THR A 71 -3.75 -1.67 1.03
N SER A 72 -3.57 -0.45 0.54
CA SER A 72 -3.51 0.74 1.41
C SER A 72 -4.89 1.17 1.95
N ASN A 73 -5.98 0.58 1.44
CA ASN A 73 -7.34 0.88 1.87
C ASN A 73 -7.68 0.11 3.17
N PRO A 74 -7.92 0.80 4.31
CA PRO A 74 -8.16 0.15 5.59
C PRO A 74 -9.46 -0.68 5.61
N ASN A 75 -10.48 -0.29 4.84
CA ASN A 75 -11.75 -1.01 4.79
C ASN A 75 -11.57 -2.37 4.10
N ASN A 76 -10.85 -2.38 2.97
CA ASN A 76 -10.53 -3.59 2.24
C ASN A 76 -9.67 -4.54 3.08
N ALA A 77 -8.67 -4.00 3.79
CA ALA A 77 -7.83 -4.80 4.69
C ALA A 77 -8.62 -5.42 5.86
N GLY A 78 -9.55 -4.66 6.46
CA GLY A 78 -10.42 -5.16 7.52
C GLY A 78 -11.39 -6.24 7.04
N ALA A 79 -12.06 -6.00 5.92
CA ALA A 79 -13.00 -6.96 5.33
C ALA A 79 -12.30 -8.27 4.92
N LEU A 80 -11.12 -8.18 4.30
CA LEU A 80 -10.33 -9.35 3.97
C LEU A 80 -9.83 -10.07 5.23
N ALA A 81 -9.38 -9.35 6.27
CA ALA A 81 -8.95 -9.97 7.52
C ALA A 81 -10.08 -10.77 8.21
N GLY A 82 -11.31 -10.25 8.24
CA GLY A 82 -12.49 -10.99 8.74
C GLY A 82 -12.77 -12.26 7.94
N TYR A 83 -12.76 -12.17 6.61
CA TYR A 83 -12.89 -13.34 5.75
C TYR A 83 -11.81 -14.41 6.01
N LEU A 84 -10.55 -13.98 6.22
CA LEU A 84 -9.46 -14.88 6.56
C LEU A 84 -9.60 -15.52 7.95
N ALA A 85 -10.25 -14.82 8.90
CA ALA A 85 -10.60 -15.36 10.21
C ALA A 85 -11.76 -16.37 10.15
N GLY A 86 -12.51 -16.39 9.03
CA GLY A 86 -13.67 -17.26 8.83
C GLY A 86 -15.01 -16.56 9.06
N ASP A 87 -15.01 -15.25 9.26
CA ASP A 87 -16.21 -14.42 9.31
C ASP A 87 -16.73 -14.28 7.88
N ARG A 88 -17.78 -15.04 7.54
CA ARG A 88 -18.33 -15.13 6.19
C ARG A 88 -19.37 -14.07 5.94
#